data_AF-A0A4R8WVM1-F1
#
_entry.id   AF-A0A4R8WVM1-F1
#
_cell.length_a   1.000
_cell.length_b   1.000
_cell.length_c   1.000
_cell.angle_alpha   90.00
_cell.angle_beta   90.00
_cell.angle_gamma   90.00
#
_symmetry.space_group_name_H-M   'P 1'
#
loop_
_entity.id
_entity.type
_entity.pdbx_description
1 polymer ?
#
loop_
_entity_poly.entity_id
_entity_poly.type
_entity_poly.pdbx_seq_one_letter_code
_entity_poly.pdbx_strand_id
1 'polypeptide(L)'
;MFTTEYFSPVLGVVEVPGTGQAFLDAAVTLANDELVGTLGANLIAEPKVIRQLGTGFLESIACLRYGTIAINAWTGLGFLTATASWGAFPGATIDNVQSGIGTVHNALLIDRPERTIVRGPFRPFPRSFSHGEFTLFPKPPWFVQARSATMTGRRLAGFAAKPSWLKMPAIFLAAFRA
;
A
#
# COMPACT_ATOMS: atom_id res chain seq x y z
N MET A 1 17.62 -16.49 -0.27
CA MET A 1 16.19 -16.17 -0.49
C MET A 1 15.95 -14.67 -0.53
N PHE A 2 16.48 -13.90 0.43
CA PHE A 2 16.22 -12.47 0.56
C PHE A 2 16.92 -11.56 -0.46
N THR A 3 17.92 -12.09 -1.16
CA THR A 3 18.80 -11.29 -2.02
C THR A 3 18.60 -11.51 -3.52
N THR A 4 17.62 -12.33 -3.92
CA THR A 4 17.36 -12.64 -5.33
C THR A 4 15.93 -12.26 -5.69
N GLU A 5 15.79 -11.33 -6.63
CA GLU A 5 14.49 -10.94 -7.17
C GLU A 5 14.08 -11.90 -8.29
N TYR A 6 12.89 -12.49 -8.16
CA TYR A 6 12.29 -13.32 -9.19
C TYR A 6 11.21 -12.52 -9.90
N PHE A 7 11.46 -12.12 -11.15
CA PHE A 7 10.46 -11.49 -12.03
C PHE A 7 9.45 -12.52 -12.56
N SER A 8 8.80 -13.23 -11.65
CA SER A 8 7.81 -14.29 -11.92
C SER A 8 6.88 -14.45 -10.70
N PRO A 9 5.77 -15.20 -10.80
CA PRO A 9 4.82 -15.41 -9.68
C PRO A 9 5.36 -16.27 -8.52
N VAL A 10 6.42 -15.80 -7.84
CA VAL A 10 7.05 -16.46 -6.69
C VAL A 10 6.83 -15.60 -5.44
N LEU A 11 6.39 -16.22 -4.36
CA LEU A 11 6.26 -15.57 -3.05
C LEU A 11 7.16 -16.26 -2.04
N GLY A 12 7.99 -15.46 -1.38
CA GLY A 12 8.77 -15.90 -0.25
C GLY A 12 8.07 -15.69 1.09
N VAL A 13 8.21 -16.63 2.01
CA VAL A 13 7.67 -16.53 3.37
C VAL A 13 8.80 -16.75 4.38
N VAL A 14 8.91 -15.86 5.35
CA VAL A 14 9.80 -15.95 6.50
C VAL A 14 9.00 -15.71 7.77
N GLU A 15 9.29 -16.47 8.82
CA GLU A 15 8.77 -16.23 10.15
C GLU A 15 9.74 -15.35 10.94
N VAL A 16 9.21 -14.29 11.55
CA VAL A 16 9.98 -13.35 12.37
C VAL A 16 9.55 -13.54 13.83
N PRO A 17 10.49 -13.68 14.78
CA PRO A 17 10.15 -13.88 16.18
C PRO A 17 9.49 -12.64 16.80
N GLY A 18 8.80 -12.86 17.92
CA GLY A 18 8.19 -11.80 18.72
C GLY A 18 6.67 -11.70 18.52
N THR A 19 6.05 -10.80 19.27
CA THR A 19 4.63 -10.43 19.13
C THR A 19 4.48 -8.92 19.31
N GLY A 20 3.35 -8.36 18.86
CA GLY A 20 3.06 -6.93 19.02
C GLY A 20 4.18 -6.04 18.49
N GLN A 21 4.67 -5.13 19.35
CA GLN A 21 5.71 -4.16 18.99
C GLN A 21 7.05 -4.83 18.66
N ALA A 22 7.45 -5.83 19.45
CA ALA A 22 8.70 -6.56 19.23
C ALA A 22 8.72 -7.28 17.88
N PHE A 23 7.58 -7.85 17.47
CA PHE A 23 7.44 -8.43 16.13
C PHE A 23 7.57 -7.37 15.04
N LEU A 24 6.88 -6.23 15.18
CA LEU A 24 6.90 -5.17 14.18
C LEU A 24 8.31 -4.60 14.00
N ASP A 25 9.03 -4.36 15.09
CA ASP A 25 10.39 -3.83 15.06
C ASP A 25 11.39 -4.82 14.46
N ALA A 26 11.25 -6.12 14.79
CA ALA A 26 12.05 -7.18 14.19
C ALA A 26 11.77 -7.31 12.68
N ALA A 27 10.50 -7.21 12.27
CA ALA A 27 10.12 -7.27 10.87
C ALA A 27 10.62 -6.06 10.07
N VAL A 28 10.58 -4.86 10.65
CA VAL A 28 11.14 -3.65 10.04
C VAL A 28 12.66 -3.76 9.90
N THR A 29 13.36 -4.22 10.93
CA THR A 29 14.81 -4.46 10.89
C THR A 29 15.16 -5.46 9.78
N LEU A 30 14.50 -6.62 9.75
CA LEU A 30 14.72 -7.63 8.70
C LEU A 30 14.44 -7.06 7.31
N ALA A 31 13.33 -6.34 7.13
CA ALA A 31 12.97 -5.75 5.84
C ALA A 31 13.97 -4.70 5.35
N ASN A 32 14.62 -4.01 6.28
CA ASN A 32 15.56 -2.93 6.02
C ASN A 32 16.98 -3.40 5.74
N ASP A 33 17.40 -4.50 6.39
CA ASP A 33 18.81 -4.89 6.46
C ASP A 33 19.09 -6.19 5.69
N GLU A 34 18.09 -7.06 5.52
CA GLU A 34 18.28 -8.39 4.92
C GLU A 34 17.62 -8.53 3.53
N LEU A 35 16.55 -7.79 3.25
CA LEU A 35 15.83 -7.88 1.97
C LEU A 35 16.45 -6.96 0.91
N VAL A 36 16.60 -7.48 -0.31
CA VAL A 36 16.95 -6.65 -1.48
C VAL A 36 15.71 -5.90 -1.98
N GLY A 37 15.91 -4.61 -2.25
CA GLY A 37 14.89 -3.71 -2.80
C GLY A 37 14.20 -2.86 -1.73
N THR A 38 13.84 -1.65 -2.12
CA THR A 38 13.23 -0.63 -1.25
C THR A 38 12.05 0.09 -1.92
N LEU A 39 11.47 -0.50 -2.98
CA LEU A 39 10.40 0.14 -3.75
C LEU A 39 9.10 0.26 -2.96
N GLY A 40 8.59 -0.87 -2.47
CA GLY A 40 7.26 -0.94 -1.88
C GLY A 40 7.16 -1.98 -0.76
N ALA A 41 6.55 -1.59 0.36
CA ALA A 41 6.21 -2.49 1.46
C ALA A 41 4.72 -2.46 1.76
N ASN A 42 4.10 -3.63 1.95
CA ASN A 42 2.71 -3.74 2.39
C ASN A 42 2.67 -4.23 3.83
N LEU A 43 2.00 -3.51 4.72
CA LEU A 43 1.70 -3.92 6.08
C LEU A 43 0.22 -4.27 6.19
N ILE A 44 -0.06 -5.42 6.79
CA ILE A 44 -1.42 -5.92 7.02
C ILE A 44 -1.59 -6.06 8.53
N ALA A 45 -2.40 -5.20 9.13
CA ALA A 45 -2.59 -5.17 10.58
C ALA A 45 -4.01 -4.74 10.95
N GLU A 46 -4.61 -5.43 11.92
CA GLU A 46 -5.94 -5.06 12.39
C GLU A 46 -5.95 -3.68 13.06
N PRO A 47 -7.01 -2.88 12.90
CA PRO A 47 -7.10 -1.55 13.52
C PRO A 47 -7.00 -1.56 15.04
N LYS A 48 -7.44 -2.64 15.68
CA LYS A 48 -7.28 -2.84 17.13
C LYS A 48 -5.80 -2.98 17.50
N VAL A 49 -5.03 -3.75 16.72
CA VAL A 49 -3.58 -3.94 16.93
C VAL A 49 -2.85 -2.63 16.68
N ILE A 50 -3.12 -1.93 15.58
CA ILE A 50 -2.52 -0.61 15.30
C ILE A 50 -2.76 0.36 16.46
N ARG A 51 -3.99 0.42 17.00
CA ARG A 51 -4.30 1.26 18.17
C ARG A 51 -3.58 0.81 19.44
N GLN A 52 -3.41 -0.49 19.66
CA GLN A 52 -2.69 -1.03 20.82
C GLN A 52 -1.20 -0.71 20.78
N LEU A 53 -0.59 -0.74 19.58
CA LEU A 53 0.81 -0.37 19.38
C LEU A 53 1.05 1.14 19.51
N GLY A 54 0.03 1.96 19.21
CA GLY A 54 0.06 3.39 19.46
C GLY A 54 1.18 4.11 18.70
N THR A 55 2.01 4.88 19.41
CA THR A 55 3.14 5.61 18.84
C THR A 55 4.21 4.68 18.29
N GLY A 56 4.41 3.52 18.91
CA GLY A 56 5.39 2.52 18.45
C GLY A 56 5.11 2.06 17.02
N PHE A 57 3.84 1.94 16.62
CA PHE A 57 3.51 1.66 15.23
C PHE A 57 4.00 2.76 14.28
N LEU A 58 3.78 4.04 14.62
CA LEU A 58 4.22 5.15 13.78
C LEU A 58 5.74 5.24 13.69
N GLU A 59 6.44 4.97 14.79
CA GLU A 59 7.90 4.91 14.86
C GLU A 59 8.46 3.80 13.98
N SER A 60 7.92 2.57 14.05
CA SER A 60 8.35 1.48 13.18
C SER A 60 8.10 1.79 11.70
N ILE A 61 6.95 2.40 11.36
CA ILE A 61 6.67 2.84 9.99
C ILE A 61 7.65 3.92 9.52
N ALA A 62 8.04 4.85 10.39
CA ALA A 62 9.05 5.86 10.09
C ALA A 62 10.43 5.23 9.86
N CYS A 63 10.78 4.17 10.60
CA CYS A 63 12.02 3.42 10.42
C CYS A 63 12.05 2.54 9.16
N LEU A 64 10.90 2.19 8.58
CA LEU A 64 10.83 1.32 7.39
C LEU A 64 11.30 2.06 6.13
N ARG A 65 12.46 1.71 5.59
CA ARG A 65 13.16 2.40 4.50
C ARG A 65 12.67 1.95 3.13
N TYR A 66 11.38 2.17 2.87
CA TYR A 66 10.74 1.87 1.58
C TYR A 66 10.07 3.12 1.02
N GLY A 67 10.21 3.35 -0.29
CA GLY A 67 9.71 4.57 -0.93
C GLY A 67 8.19 4.61 -1.09
N THR A 68 7.51 3.45 -1.05
CA THR A 68 6.05 3.40 -0.86
C THR A 68 5.67 2.39 0.22
N ILE A 69 4.94 2.83 1.24
CA ILE A 69 4.43 1.98 2.30
C ILE A 69 2.91 1.96 2.22
N ALA A 70 2.32 0.78 2.09
CA ALA A 70 0.86 0.62 2.11
C ALA A 70 0.44 -0.09 3.39
N ILE A 71 -0.41 0.55 4.19
CA ILE A 71 -1.01 -0.05 5.39
C ILE A 71 -2.44 -0.45 5.03
N ASN A 72 -2.73 -1.75 5.08
CA ASN A 72 -4.01 -2.35 4.70
C ASN A 72 -4.49 -1.91 3.30
N ALA A 73 -3.55 -1.66 2.42
CA ALA A 73 -3.76 -1.25 1.04
C ALA A 73 -2.73 -1.94 0.15
N TRP A 74 -2.89 -1.80 -1.16
CA TRP A 74 -1.89 -2.26 -2.12
C TRP A 74 -0.96 -1.11 -2.48
N THR A 75 0.36 -1.32 -2.39
CA THR A 75 1.37 -0.33 -2.80
C THR A 75 1.16 0.19 -4.21
N GLY A 76 0.62 -0.61 -5.14
CA GLY A 76 0.31 -0.17 -6.50
C GLY A 76 -0.63 1.05 -6.56
N LEU A 77 -1.45 1.31 -5.54
CA LEU A 77 -2.22 2.55 -5.45
C LEU A 77 -1.35 3.81 -5.36
N GLY A 78 -0.18 3.70 -4.74
CA GLY A 78 0.81 4.78 -4.72
C GLY A 78 1.26 5.12 -6.14
N PHE A 79 1.65 4.11 -6.93
CA PHE A 79 2.00 4.28 -8.34
C PHE A 79 0.84 4.85 -9.18
N LEU A 80 -0.38 4.37 -8.96
CA LEU A 80 -1.56 4.83 -9.70
C LEU A 80 -2.00 6.26 -9.33
N THR A 81 -1.42 6.85 -8.28
CA THR A 81 -1.76 8.20 -7.81
C THR A 81 -0.68 9.17 -8.25
N ALA A 82 -0.91 9.89 -9.36
CA ALA A 82 0.10 10.78 -9.95
C ALA A 82 0.65 11.88 -9.02
N THR A 83 -0.09 12.27 -7.98
CA THR A 83 0.36 13.24 -6.97
C THR A 83 1.29 12.63 -5.92
N ALA A 84 1.25 11.31 -5.71
CA ALA A 84 2.16 10.60 -4.82
C ALA A 84 3.51 10.38 -5.51
N SER A 85 4.61 10.37 -4.76
CA SER A 85 5.90 9.95 -5.31
C SER A 85 5.97 8.42 -5.38
N TRP A 86 6.69 7.91 -6.37
CA TRP A 86 7.00 6.48 -6.50
C TRP A 86 8.46 6.28 -6.86
N GLY A 87 9.18 5.50 -6.05
CA GLY A 87 10.59 5.22 -6.26
C GLY A 87 11.18 4.49 -5.05
N ALA A 88 12.48 4.23 -5.10
CA ALA A 88 13.21 3.68 -3.97
C ALA A 88 13.26 4.68 -2.81
N PHE A 89 13.45 4.16 -1.59
CA PHE A 89 13.81 5.01 -0.47
C PHE A 89 15.17 5.68 -0.72
N PRO A 90 15.39 6.96 -0.32
CA PRO A 90 16.66 7.64 -0.54
C PRO A 90 17.87 6.91 0.07
N GLY A 91 18.98 6.87 -0.67
CA GLY A 91 20.26 6.30 -0.21
C GLY A 91 20.94 5.34 -1.17
N ALA A 92 20.25 4.90 -2.24
CA ALA A 92 20.84 4.05 -3.27
C ALA A 92 21.96 4.77 -4.05
N THR A 93 22.98 3.99 -4.46
CA THR A 93 24.10 4.46 -5.30
C THR A 93 24.10 3.71 -6.63
N ILE A 94 24.93 4.15 -7.58
CA ILE A 94 25.08 3.44 -8.87
C ILE A 94 25.59 2.01 -8.65
N ASP A 95 26.46 1.80 -7.67
CA ASP A 95 26.99 0.47 -7.33
C ASP A 95 26.00 -0.38 -6.54
N ASN A 96 24.97 0.23 -5.94
CA ASN A 96 23.95 -0.43 -5.16
C ASN A 96 22.57 0.23 -5.36
N VAL A 97 21.98 -0.03 -6.53
CA VAL A 97 20.77 0.65 -6.99
C VAL A 97 19.52 0.22 -6.21
N GLN A 98 19.49 -0.98 -5.64
CA GLN A 98 18.33 -1.55 -4.95
C GLN A 98 17.06 -1.50 -5.83
N SER A 99 16.22 -0.47 -5.66
CA SER A 99 14.99 -0.27 -6.44
C SER A 99 15.00 0.97 -7.34
N GLY A 100 16.16 1.56 -7.59
CA GLY A 100 16.34 2.73 -8.45
C GLY A 100 16.92 3.95 -7.72
N ILE A 101 17.28 4.97 -8.48
CA ILE A 101 17.71 6.27 -7.97
C ILE A 101 16.74 7.34 -8.48
N GLY A 102 16.12 8.08 -7.56
CA GLY A 102 15.11 9.09 -7.87
C GLY A 102 13.67 8.58 -7.74
N THR A 103 12.73 9.39 -8.22
CA THR A 103 11.30 9.08 -8.17
C THR A 103 10.61 9.44 -9.49
N VAL A 104 9.55 8.72 -9.80
CA VAL A 104 8.54 9.10 -10.79
C VAL A 104 7.28 9.57 -10.07
N HIS A 105 6.33 10.13 -10.82
CA HIS A 105 5.16 10.83 -10.28
C HIS A 105 5.56 12.08 -9.48
N ASN A 106 5.01 12.33 -8.28
CA ASN A 106 5.23 13.57 -7.51
C ASN A 106 4.70 14.84 -8.22
N ALA A 107 3.46 14.82 -8.73
CA ALA A 107 2.85 15.99 -9.38
C ALA A 107 2.70 17.22 -8.46
N LEU A 108 2.90 17.06 -7.15
CA LEU A 108 2.92 18.15 -6.17
C LEU A 108 4.31 18.82 -6.04
N LEU A 109 5.33 18.31 -6.74
CA LEU A 109 6.69 18.84 -6.74
C LEU A 109 7.27 18.95 -5.33
N ILE A 110 6.97 17.97 -4.47
CA ILE A 110 7.55 17.89 -3.13
C ILE A 110 9.05 17.73 -3.30
N ASP A 111 9.83 18.62 -2.66
CA ASP A 111 11.29 18.55 -2.70
C ASP A 111 11.78 17.33 -1.90
N ARG A 112 12.68 16.55 -2.51
CA ARG A 112 13.32 15.36 -1.92
C ARG A 112 12.34 14.47 -1.14
N PRO A 113 11.30 13.91 -1.78
CA PRO A 113 10.33 13.08 -1.09
C PRO A 113 11.00 11.78 -0.64
N GLU A 114 10.90 11.47 0.65
CA GLU A 114 11.44 10.20 1.17
C GLU A 114 10.55 9.02 0.82
N ARG A 115 9.23 9.19 0.97
CA ARG A 115 8.27 8.10 0.76
C ARG A 115 6.83 8.59 0.60
N THR A 116 6.00 7.70 0.05
CA THR A 116 4.53 7.78 0.08
C THR A 116 3.98 6.78 1.09
N ILE A 117 3.01 7.18 1.91
CA ILE A 117 2.24 6.25 2.77
C ILE A 117 0.79 6.19 2.30
N VAL A 118 0.36 5.02 1.82
CA VAL A 118 -1.03 4.74 1.46
C VAL A 118 -1.70 4.02 2.62
N ARG A 119 -2.90 4.46 3.01
CA ARG A 119 -3.69 3.80 4.06
C ARG A 119 -5.04 3.38 3.50
N GLY A 120 -5.41 2.12 3.74
CA GLY A 120 -6.71 1.56 3.42
C GLY A 120 -7.34 0.89 4.65
N PRO A 121 -8.59 0.43 4.53
CA PRO A 121 -9.23 -0.33 5.59
C PRO A 121 -8.74 -1.78 5.61
N PHE A 122 -8.66 -2.39 6.80
CA PHE A 122 -8.27 -3.80 6.92
C PHE A 122 -9.27 -4.74 6.27
N ARG A 123 -10.56 -4.37 6.30
CA ARG A 123 -11.67 -5.11 5.67
C ARG A 123 -12.48 -4.18 4.77
N PRO A 124 -13.08 -4.68 3.68
CA PRO A 124 -14.04 -3.90 2.91
C PRO A 124 -15.36 -3.71 3.69
N PHE A 125 -16.13 -2.69 3.31
CA PHE A 125 -17.50 -2.52 3.78
C PHE A 125 -18.36 -3.76 3.43
N PRO A 126 -19.27 -4.21 4.32
CA PRO A 126 -19.66 -3.62 5.61
C PRO A 126 -18.80 -4.04 6.81
N ARG A 127 -17.85 -4.95 6.63
CA ARG A 127 -17.05 -5.50 7.73
C ARG A 127 -16.11 -4.48 8.36
N SER A 128 -15.63 -3.50 7.61
CA SER A 128 -14.91 -2.36 8.17
C SER A 128 -15.73 -1.67 9.28
N PHE A 129 -16.97 -1.31 8.96
CA PHE A 129 -17.86 -0.58 9.86
C PHE A 129 -18.18 -1.40 11.12
N SER A 130 -18.52 -2.68 10.96
CA SER A 130 -18.82 -3.56 12.10
C SER A 130 -17.59 -3.84 12.99
N HIS A 131 -16.37 -3.60 12.49
CA HIS A 131 -15.12 -3.77 13.24
C HIS A 131 -14.45 -2.44 13.63
N GLY A 132 -15.20 -1.33 13.60
CA GLY A 132 -14.76 -0.04 14.14
C GLY A 132 -13.91 0.81 13.19
N GLU A 133 -13.87 0.48 11.90
CA GLU A 133 -13.34 1.36 10.84
C GLU A 133 -14.52 2.08 10.17
N PHE A 134 -14.65 3.40 10.39
CA PHE A 134 -15.70 4.23 9.80
C PHE A 134 -15.43 4.53 8.30
N THR A 135 -15.38 3.49 7.49
CA THR A 135 -15.11 3.57 6.05
C THR A 135 -16.12 2.76 5.27
N LEU A 136 -16.75 3.43 4.31
CA LEU A 136 -17.71 2.87 3.36
C LEU A 136 -17.03 2.34 2.10
N PHE A 137 -15.72 2.06 2.17
CA PHE A 137 -14.98 1.65 0.99
C PHE A 137 -15.49 0.26 0.51
N PRO A 138 -16.05 0.17 -0.70
CA PRO A 138 -16.50 -1.09 -1.25
C PRO A 138 -15.31 -2.02 -1.47
N LYS A 139 -15.58 -3.31 -1.72
CA LYS A 139 -14.53 -4.27 -2.06
C LYS A 139 -13.71 -3.74 -3.26
N PRO A 140 -12.39 -3.58 -3.12
CA PRO A 140 -11.62 -2.92 -4.15
C PRO A 140 -11.63 -3.70 -5.48
N PRO A 141 -11.70 -3.02 -6.64
CA PRO A 141 -11.82 -3.68 -7.93
C PRO A 141 -10.56 -4.44 -8.36
N TRP A 142 -9.41 -4.20 -7.71
CA TRP A 142 -8.18 -4.97 -7.94
C TRP A 142 -8.11 -6.27 -7.13
N PHE A 143 -9.09 -6.56 -6.26
CA PHE A 143 -9.14 -7.85 -5.58
C PHE A 143 -9.62 -8.92 -6.57
N VAL A 144 -8.92 -10.06 -6.62
CA VAL A 144 -9.26 -11.18 -7.51
C VAL A 144 -10.72 -11.65 -7.32
N GLN A 145 -11.28 -11.49 -6.12
CA GLN A 145 -12.64 -11.88 -5.81
C GLN A 145 -13.70 -10.80 -6.09
N ALA A 146 -13.33 -9.61 -6.56
CA ALA A 146 -14.29 -8.53 -6.84
C ALA A 146 -15.09 -8.84 -8.12
N ARG A 147 -16.27 -9.45 -7.96
CA ARG A 147 -17.05 -9.99 -9.10
C ARG A 147 -17.48 -8.90 -10.11
N SER A 148 -17.60 -7.67 -9.65
CA SER A 148 -17.93 -6.51 -10.49
C SER A 148 -16.71 -5.72 -10.97
N ALA A 149 -15.49 -6.22 -10.80
CA ALA A 149 -14.24 -5.50 -11.11
C ALA A 149 -14.23 -4.88 -12.52
N THR A 150 -14.58 -5.66 -13.56
CA THR A 150 -14.62 -5.16 -14.95
C THR A 150 -15.63 -4.03 -15.14
N MET A 151 -16.83 -4.18 -14.57
CA MET A 151 -17.89 -3.17 -14.65
C MET A 151 -17.48 -1.88 -13.91
N THR A 152 -16.95 -2.04 -12.70
CA THR A 152 -16.48 -0.93 -11.86
C THR A 152 -15.33 -0.20 -12.55
N GLY A 153 -14.34 -0.93 -13.08
CA GLY A 153 -13.21 -0.38 -13.83
C GLY A 153 -13.66 0.41 -15.08
N ARG A 154 -14.59 -0.13 -15.88
CA ARG A 154 -15.12 0.58 -17.06
C ARG A 154 -15.80 1.90 -16.68
N ARG A 155 -16.55 1.92 -15.58
CA ARG A 155 -17.23 3.14 -15.11
C ARG A 155 -16.25 4.15 -14.54
N LEU A 156 -15.23 3.71 -13.81
CA LEU A 156 -14.15 4.56 -13.30
C LEU A 156 -13.35 5.19 -14.46
N ALA A 157 -12.99 4.41 -15.49
CA ALA A 157 -12.33 4.94 -16.69
C ALA A 157 -13.19 5.99 -17.41
N GLY A 158 -14.49 5.72 -17.57
CA GLY A 158 -15.44 6.69 -18.14
C GLY A 158 -15.63 7.95 -17.30
N PHE A 159 -15.47 7.88 -15.98
CA PHE A 159 -15.46 9.05 -15.10
C PHE A 159 -14.16 9.85 -15.23
N ALA A 160 -13.00 9.19 -15.21
CA ALA A 160 -11.70 9.84 -15.40
C ALA A 160 -11.62 10.59 -16.74
N ALA A 161 -12.16 10.03 -17.83
CA ALA A 161 -12.18 10.66 -19.14
C ALA A 161 -13.10 11.90 -19.23
N LYS A 162 -14.22 11.91 -18.50
CA LYS A 162 -15.17 13.04 -18.45
C LYS A 162 -15.84 13.09 -17.07
N PRO A 163 -15.25 13.77 -16.08
CA PRO A 163 -15.76 13.82 -14.72
C PRO A 163 -17.19 14.36 -14.67
N SER A 164 -18.05 13.70 -13.91
CA SER A 164 -19.44 14.15 -13.69
C SER A 164 -20.03 13.48 -12.46
N TRP A 165 -20.60 14.29 -11.57
CA TRP A 165 -21.30 13.80 -10.38
C TRP A 165 -22.45 12.84 -10.70
N LEU A 166 -23.07 12.97 -11.88
CA LEU A 166 -24.15 12.09 -12.35
C LEU A 166 -23.69 10.64 -12.57
N LYS A 167 -22.38 10.40 -12.77
CA LYS A 167 -21.82 9.05 -12.93
C LYS A 167 -21.57 8.33 -11.60
N MET A 168 -21.52 9.07 -10.48
CA MET A 168 -21.16 8.52 -9.16
C MET A 168 -22.12 7.44 -8.66
N PRO A 169 -23.46 7.59 -8.75
CA PRO A 169 -24.38 6.55 -8.28
C PRO A 169 -24.18 5.21 -8.98
N ALA A 170 -23.95 5.23 -10.30
CA ALA A 170 -23.72 4.02 -11.09
C ALA A 170 -22.37 3.34 -10.76
N ILE A 171 -21.34 4.12 -10.42
CA ILE A 171 -20.04 3.61 -9.95
C ILE A 171 -20.21 2.93 -8.60
N PHE A 172 -20.84 3.60 -7.63
CA PHE A 172 -21.08 3.04 -6.30
C PHE A 172 -21.91 1.76 -6.36
N LEU A 173 -23.01 1.75 -7.12
CA LEU A 173 -23.84 0.56 -7.29
C LEU A 173 -23.06 -0.62 -7.89
N ALA A 174 -22.10 -0.36 -8.78
CA ALA A 174 -21.20 -1.39 -9.30
C ALA A 174 -20.27 -1.92 -8.22
N ALA A 175 -19.61 -1.01 -7.49
CA ALA A 175 -18.58 -1.34 -6.53
C ALA A 175 -19.15 -2.11 -5.32
N PHE A 176 -20.37 -1.78 -4.87
CA PHE A 176 -21.03 -2.51 -3.77
C PHE A 176 -21.61 -3.88 -4.18
N ARG A 177 -21.58 -4.26 -5.46
CA ARG A 177 -21.97 -5.61 -5.93
C ARG A 177 -20.80 -6.61 -5.94
N ALA A 178 -19.60 -6.18 -5.55
CA ALA A 178 -18.35 -6.95 -5.65
C ALA A 178 -18.16 -8.02 -4.55
#